data_AF-A0A068NYQ4-F1
#
_entry.id   AF-A0A068NYQ4-F1
#
_cell.length_a   1.000
_cell.length_b   1.000
_cell.length_c   1.000
_cell.angle_alpha   90.00
_cell.angle_beta   90.00
_cell.angle_gamma   90.00
#
_symmetry.space_group_name_H-M   'P 1'
#
loop_
_entity.id
_entity.type
_entity.pdbx_description
1 polymer ?
#
loop_
_entity_poly.entity_id
_entity_poly.type
_entity_poly.pdbx_seq_one_letter_code
_entity_poly.pdbx_strand_id
1 'polypeptide(L)'
;MILIIATLMAVALPLYLNAVQDASKKTCRANMRDVCSAAQAWKVKNRAADFTGVTLSTLTPDMGSIPSCPDGGTYTLALSGTELDDTGATQTIPTGGLGISCSYAGHNGYIPGVTSR
;
A
#
# COMPACT_ATOMS: atom_id res chain seq x y z
N MET A 1 -4.46 4.57 -45.28
CA MET A 1 -3.52 4.31 -44.16
C MET A 1 -3.91 5.03 -42.86
N ILE A 2 -4.43 6.26 -42.90
CA ILE A 2 -4.77 7.04 -41.70
C ILE A 2 -6.00 6.47 -40.95
N LEU A 3 -6.99 5.94 -41.68
CA LEU A 3 -8.20 5.33 -41.10
C LEU A 3 -7.90 4.15 -40.17
N ILE A 4 -6.88 3.34 -40.47
CA ILE A 4 -6.54 2.13 -39.72
C ILE A 4 -5.83 2.49 -38.41
N ILE A 5 -5.01 3.54 -38.42
CA ILE A 5 -4.28 3.99 -37.22
C ILE A 5 -5.28 4.60 -36.21
N ALA A 6 -6.29 5.32 -36.69
CA ALA A 6 -7.31 5.94 -35.85
C ALA A 6 -8.18 4.90 -35.10
N THR A 7 -8.55 3.80 -35.74
CA THR A 7 -9.37 2.75 -35.11
C THR A 7 -8.59 1.96 -34.07
N LEU A 8 -7.29 1.71 -34.30
CA LEU A 8 -6.43 1.03 -33.32
C LEU A 8 -6.23 1.87 -32.05
N MET A 9 -6.01 3.18 -32.18
CA MET A 9 -5.85 4.07 -31.03
C MET A 9 -7.13 4.21 -30.20
N ALA A 10 -8.29 4.20 -30.85
CA ALA A 10 -9.59 4.27 -30.17
C ALA A 10 -9.83 3.08 -29.21
N VAL A 11 -9.31 1.89 -29.53
CA VAL A 11 -9.45 0.70 -28.69
C VAL A 11 -8.29 0.57 -27.69
N ALA A 12 -7.09 1.05 -28.04
CA ALA A 12 -5.91 0.95 -27.18
C ALA A 12 -5.97 1.87 -25.94
N LEU A 13 -6.54 3.07 -26.07
CA LEU A 13 -6.62 4.06 -24.98
C LEU A 13 -7.38 3.56 -23.74
N PRO A 14 -8.63 3.04 -23.84
CA PRO A 14 -9.36 2.60 -22.67
C PRO A 14 -8.72 1.39 -21.98
N LEU A 15 -8.10 0.49 -22.74
CA LEU A 15 -7.38 -0.65 -22.17
C LEU A 15 -6.14 -0.20 -21.38
N TYR A 16 -5.40 0.76 -21.92
CA TYR A 16 -4.22 1.33 -21.26
C TYR A 16 -4.57 2.01 -19.92
N LEU A 17 -5.65 2.80 -19.88
CA LEU A 17 -6.08 3.49 -18.66
C LEU A 17 -6.44 2.52 -17.53
N ASN A 18 -7.15 1.43 -17.84
CA ASN A 18 -7.46 0.38 -16.86
C ASN A 18 -6.19 -0.32 -16.35
N ALA A 19 -5.25 -0.64 -17.26
CA ALA A 19 -4.00 -1.28 -16.91
C ALA A 19 -3.13 -0.42 -15.98
N VAL A 20 -3.09 0.91 -16.22
CA VAL A 20 -2.36 1.85 -15.35
C VAL A 20 -2.98 1.92 -13.96
N GLN A 21 -4.30 2.00 -13.84
CA GLN A 21 -4.97 2.03 -12.53
C GLN A 21 -4.69 0.75 -11.72
N ASP A 22 -4.72 -0.42 -12.38
CA ASP A 22 -4.40 -1.68 -11.73
C ASP A 22 -2.91 -1.77 -11.33
N ALA A 23 -2.02 -1.21 -12.15
CA ALA A 23 -0.61 -1.11 -11.82
C ALA A 23 -0.37 -0.19 -10.62
N SER A 24 -1.01 0.98 -10.57
CA SER A 24 -0.92 1.90 -9.43
C SER A 24 -1.39 1.26 -8.13
N LYS A 25 -2.52 0.53 -8.15
CA LYS A 25 -3.01 -0.23 -6.98
C LYS A 25 -2.00 -1.27 -6.52
N LYS A 26 -1.43 -2.05 -7.43
CA LYS A 26 -0.42 -3.07 -7.11
C LYS A 26 0.85 -2.46 -6.54
N THR A 27 1.33 -1.36 -7.13
CA THR A 27 2.49 -0.61 -6.63
C THR A 27 2.22 -0.04 -5.24
N CYS A 28 1.03 0.53 -5.03
CA CYS A 28 0.64 1.05 -3.72
C CYS A 28 0.70 -0.05 -2.64
N ARG A 29 0.22 -1.26 -2.97
CA ARG A 29 0.33 -2.43 -2.07
C ARG A 29 1.75 -2.91 -1.85
N ALA A 30 2.58 -2.94 -2.89
CA ALA A 30 3.99 -3.29 -2.74
C ALA A 30 4.69 -2.32 -1.78
N ASN A 31 4.49 -1.01 -1.96
CA ASN A 31 5.01 0.02 -1.06
C ASN A 31 4.54 -0.20 0.38
N MET A 32 3.25 -0.49 0.59
CA MET A 32 2.72 -0.80 1.92
C MET A 32 3.37 -2.05 2.55
N ARG A 33 3.59 -3.10 1.75
CA ARG A 33 4.31 -4.31 2.18
C ARG A 33 5.74 -4.00 2.61
N ASP A 34 6.44 -3.17 1.85
CA ASP A 34 7.82 -2.77 2.15
C ASP A 34 7.87 -1.96 3.44
N VAL A 35 6.92 -1.04 3.66
CA VAL A 35 6.81 -0.30 4.92
C VAL A 35 6.54 -1.24 6.10
N CYS A 36 5.62 -2.19 5.97
CA CYS A 36 5.37 -3.18 7.02
C CYS A 36 6.61 -4.06 7.29
N SER A 37 7.35 -4.43 6.25
CA SER A 37 8.57 -5.24 6.37
C SER A 37 9.66 -4.46 7.10
N ALA A 38 9.81 -3.17 6.82
CA ALA A 38 10.71 -2.30 7.55
C ALA A 38 10.27 -2.08 9.01
N ALA A 39 8.96 -1.97 9.29
CA ALA A 39 8.44 -1.91 10.66
C ALA A 39 8.79 -3.20 11.44
N GLN A 40 8.68 -4.35 10.78
CA GLN A 40 9.07 -5.64 11.36
C GLN A 40 10.59 -5.71 11.61
N ALA A 41 11.41 -5.21 10.68
CA ALA A 41 12.85 -5.14 10.87
C ALA A 41 13.22 -4.24 12.07
N TRP A 42 12.56 -3.08 12.20
CA TRP A 42 12.73 -2.19 13.36
C TRP A 42 12.38 -2.89 14.67
N LYS A 43 11.26 -3.63 14.72
CA LYS A 43 10.83 -4.40 15.90
C LYS A 43 11.92 -5.39 16.33
N VAL A 44 12.52 -6.10 15.38
CA VAL A 44 13.60 -7.06 15.64
C VAL A 44 14.88 -6.36 16.12
N LYS A 45 15.27 -5.25 15.48
CA LYS A 45 16.46 -4.47 15.85
C LYS A 45 16.36 -3.91 17.26
N ASN A 46 15.20 -3.37 17.63
CA ASN A 46 14.99 -2.72 18.92
C ASN A 46 14.52 -3.68 20.02
N ARG A 47 14.37 -4.98 19.71
CA ARG A 47 13.80 -6.00 20.60
C ARG A 47 12.48 -5.56 21.23
N ALA A 48 11.68 -4.82 20.48
CA ALA A 48 10.41 -4.30 20.95
C ALA A 48 9.38 -5.44 21.04
N ALA A 49 8.63 -5.50 22.14
CA ALA A 49 7.56 -6.48 22.30
C ALA A 49 6.43 -6.24 21.28
N ASP A 50 6.13 -4.97 21.03
CA ASP A 50 5.06 -4.51 20.14
C ASP A 50 5.57 -3.41 19.20
N PHE A 51 4.72 -3.01 18.24
CA PHE A 51 4.96 -1.87 17.36
C PHE A 51 4.64 -0.52 18.02
N THR A 52 4.52 -0.48 19.35
CA THR A 52 4.25 0.73 20.13
C THR A 52 5.34 1.77 19.91
N GLY A 53 4.96 2.91 19.31
CA GLY A 53 5.88 4.00 18.97
C GLY A 53 6.47 3.95 17.55
N VAL A 54 6.12 2.94 16.75
CA VAL A 54 6.46 2.91 15.32
C VAL A 54 5.61 3.94 14.58
N THR A 55 6.28 4.92 13.97
CA THR A 55 5.70 5.91 13.06
C THR A 55 6.47 5.87 11.74
N LEU A 56 5.89 6.35 10.64
CA LEU A 56 6.58 6.43 9.35
C LEU A 56 7.95 7.12 9.45
N SER A 57 8.06 8.12 10.35
CA SER A 57 9.32 8.80 10.62
C SER A 57 10.38 7.92 11.29
N THR A 58 9.99 6.96 12.15
CA THR A 58 10.93 6.00 12.77
C THR A 58 11.46 4.97 11.77
N LEU A 59 10.75 4.72 10.67
CA LEU A 59 11.20 3.82 9.60
C LEU A 59 12.10 4.49 8.56
N THR A 60 12.10 5.82 8.49
CA THR A 60 12.93 6.57 7.53
C THR A 60 14.41 6.17 7.53
N PRO A 61 15.08 5.88 8.68
CA PRO A 61 16.46 5.42 8.69
C PRO A 61 16.65 4.03 8.05
N ASP A 62 15.64 3.16 8.14
CA ASP A 62 15.68 1.79 7.63
C ASP A 62 15.23 1.66 6.16
N MET A 63 14.42 2.60 5.67
CA MET A 63 13.92 2.64 4.29
C MET A 63 14.57 3.72 3.41
N GLY A 64 15.32 4.66 4.00
CA GLY A 64 15.92 5.81 3.32
C GLY A 64 14.91 6.91 2.94
N SER A 65 13.82 6.55 2.26
CA SER A 65 12.72 7.44 1.91
C SER A 65 11.38 6.74 2.09
N ILE A 66 10.37 7.47 2.55
CA ILE A 66 9.00 6.96 2.66
C ILE A 66 8.41 6.93 1.23
N PRO A 67 7.98 5.77 0.73
CA PRO A 67 7.38 5.69 -0.59
C PRO A 67 6.09 6.53 -0.63
N SER A 68 5.88 7.25 -1.72
CA SER A 68 4.61 7.95 -1.99
C SER A 68 3.67 7.03 -2.77
N CYS A 69 2.37 7.20 -2.56
CA CYS A 69 1.39 6.50 -3.39
C CYS A 69 1.45 7.09 -4.82
N PRO A 70 1.45 6.26 -5.87
CA PRO A 70 1.57 6.72 -7.27
C PRO A 70 0.44 7.66 -7.70
N ASP A 71 -0.75 7.54 -7.07
CA ASP A 71 -1.90 8.40 -7.36
C ASP A 71 -2.05 9.57 -6.38
N GLY A 72 -1.05 9.83 -5.53
CA GLY A 72 -1.00 10.97 -4.62
C GLY A 72 -1.61 10.74 -3.23
N GLY A 73 -1.94 9.50 -2.89
CA GLY A 73 -2.37 9.12 -1.53
C GLY A 73 -1.26 9.22 -0.48
N THR A 74 -1.66 9.45 0.77
CA THR A 74 -0.79 9.42 1.95
C THR A 74 -0.92 8.10 2.67
N TYR A 75 0.18 7.56 3.14
CA TYR A 75 0.19 6.37 3.98
C TYR A 75 0.04 6.73 5.46
N THR A 76 -0.78 5.98 6.18
CA THR A 76 -0.99 6.13 7.63
C THR A 76 -0.78 4.78 8.29
N LEU A 77 -0.02 4.76 9.39
CA LEU A 77 0.16 3.55 10.19
C LEU A 77 -0.84 3.51 11.32
N ALA A 78 -1.40 2.34 11.57
CA ALA A 78 -2.27 2.05 12.71
C ALA A 78 -1.71 0.85 13.49
N LEU A 79 -1.70 0.95 14.82
CA LEU A 79 -1.20 -0.12 15.69
C LEU A 79 -2.34 -0.96 16.31
N SER A 80 -3.57 -0.49 16.11
CA SER A 80 -4.79 -1.06 16.67
C SER A 80 -5.99 -0.56 15.88
N GLY A 81 -7.08 -1.33 15.86
CA GLY A 81 -8.31 -0.97 15.16
C GLY A 81 -8.56 -1.87 13.95
N THR A 82 -9.15 -1.30 12.90
CA THR A 82 -9.52 -2.02 11.70
C THR A 82 -9.05 -1.28 10.46
N GLU A 83 -8.58 -2.01 9.45
CA GLU A 83 -8.28 -1.48 8.12
C GLU A 83 -9.10 -2.23 7.08
N LEU A 84 -9.40 -1.58 5.96
CA LEU A 84 -10.03 -2.25 4.82
C LEU A 84 -8.94 -2.96 4.00
N ASP A 85 -9.15 -4.21 3.58
CA ASP A 85 -8.24 -4.87 2.66
C ASP A 85 -8.46 -4.44 1.20
N ASP A 86 -7.68 -5.01 0.28
CA ASP A 86 -7.75 -4.82 -1.17
C ASP A 86 -9.16 -4.97 -1.77
N THR A 87 -10.01 -5.78 -1.12
CA THR A 87 -11.38 -6.07 -1.56
C THR A 87 -12.41 -5.14 -0.90
N GLY A 88 -11.96 -4.30 0.03
CA GLY A 88 -12.82 -3.44 0.85
C GLY A 88 -13.42 -4.18 2.05
N ALA A 89 -12.92 -5.37 2.40
CA ALA A 89 -13.37 -6.08 3.58
C ALA A 89 -12.64 -5.55 4.82
N THR A 90 -13.39 -5.35 5.91
CA THR A 90 -12.82 -4.89 7.17
C THR A 90 -12.01 -6.01 7.83
N GLN A 91 -10.74 -5.72 8.09
CA GLN A 91 -9.83 -6.60 8.80
C GLN A 91 -9.40 -5.94 10.11
N THR A 92 -9.41 -6.72 11.20
CA THR A 92 -8.95 -6.25 12.50
C THR A 92 -7.44 -6.40 12.61
N ILE A 93 -6.76 -5.35 13.07
CA ILE A 93 -5.33 -5.41 13.37
C ILE A 93 -5.14 -6.30 14.60
N PRO A 94 -4.38 -7.41 14.50
CA PRO A 94 -4.12 -8.27 15.65
C PRO A 94 -3.43 -7.51 16.79
N THR A 95 -3.64 -7.94 18.04
CA THR A 95 -2.95 -7.34 19.19
C THR A 95 -1.43 -7.44 19.01
N GLY A 96 -0.72 -6.31 19.15
CA GLY A 96 0.72 -6.24 18.89
C GLY A 96 1.08 -6.31 17.40
N GLY A 97 0.09 -6.18 16.51
CA GLY A 97 0.22 -6.08 15.06
C GLY A 97 0.36 -4.63 14.58
N LEU A 98 0.39 -4.47 13.26
CA LEU A 98 0.54 -3.18 12.58
C LEU A 98 -0.32 -3.20 11.32
N GLY A 99 -1.11 -2.17 11.08
CA GLY A 99 -1.79 -1.91 9.81
C GLY A 99 -1.21 -0.68 9.14
N ILE A 100 -1.32 -0.62 7.82
CA ILE A 100 -1.02 0.56 7.03
C ILE A 100 -2.20 0.84 6.09
N SER A 101 -2.65 2.07 6.00
CA SER A 101 -3.71 2.49 5.08
C SER A 101 -3.24 3.59 4.15
N CYS A 102 -3.78 3.57 2.92
CA CYS A 102 -3.64 4.63 1.95
C CYS A 102 -4.92 5.47 1.91
N SER A 103 -4.78 6.80 1.92
CA SER A 103 -5.93 7.73 1.82
C SER A 103 -6.54 7.82 0.42
N TYR A 104 -5.92 7.22 -0.60
CA TYR A 104 -6.45 7.23 -1.96
C TYR A 104 -7.64 6.27 -2.11
N ALA A 105 -8.72 6.75 -2.74
CA ALA A 105 -9.94 5.97 -2.92
C ALA A 105 -9.66 4.67 -3.71
N GLY A 106 -10.02 3.53 -3.11
CA GLY A 106 -9.86 2.21 -3.73
C GLY A 106 -8.47 1.57 -3.56
N HIS A 107 -7.55 2.21 -2.84
CA HIS A 107 -6.26 1.60 -2.44
C HIS A 107 -6.32 0.94 -1.07
N ASN A 108 -7.26 1.37 -0.23
CA ASN A 108 -7.57 0.78 1.08
C ASN A 108 -6.30 0.62 1.95
N GLY A 109 -6.22 -0.44 2.74
CA GLY A 109 -5.09 -0.72 3.62
C GLY A 109 -4.60 -2.15 3.52
N TYR A 110 -3.51 -2.39 4.23
CA TYR A 110 -2.77 -3.63 4.27
C TYR A 110 -2.38 -3.93 5.71
N ILE A 111 -2.63 -5.17 6.14
CA ILE A 111 -2.19 -5.67 7.44
C ILE A 111 -1.34 -6.93 7.17
N PRO A 112 -0.06 -6.95 7.57
CA PRO A 112 0.82 -8.09 7.34
C PRO A 112 0.33 -9.31 8.12
N GLY A 113 0.17 -10.44 7.42
CA GLY A 113 -0.24 -11.72 8.01
C GLY A 113 -1.75 -11.95 8.09
N VAL A 114 -2.58 -10.97 7.75
CA VAL A 114 -4.06 -11.11 7.66
C VAL A 114 -4.58 -10.73 6.27
N THR A 115 -4.02 -9.71 5.63
CA THR A 115 -4.34 -9.38 4.24
C THR A 115 -3.65 -10.39 3.30
N SER A 116 -4.44 -11.19 2.58
CA SER A 116 -3.97 -12.37 1.83
C SER A 116 -3.53 -12.11 0.39
N ARG A 117 -3.65 -10.89 -0.12
CA ARG A 117 -3.24 -10.50 -1.48
C ARG A 117 -2.34 -9.27 -1.43
#